data_AF-A0A087TP27-F1
#
_entry.id   AF-A0A087TP27-F1
#
_cell.length_a   1.000
_cell.length_b   1.000
_cell.length_c   1.000
_cell.angle_alpha   90.00
_cell.angle_beta   90.00
_cell.angle_gamma   90.00
#
_symmetry.space_group_name_H-M   'P 1'
#
loop_
_entity.id
_entity.type
_entity.pdbx_description
1 polymer ?
#
loop_
_entity_poly.entity_id
_entity_poly.type
_entity_poly.pdbx_seq_one_letter_code
_entity_poly.pdbx_strand_id
1 'polypeptide(L)'
;MMRRPEKGLLAGLLEFPSIIFSEDASVKEQSSSVDQVLRELSIPINLFSSRKHIGEVIHIFSHIHTTYIIEHLVVDKSVKVSHASKELMWLSEEEFQSAAVSTAMKKVLAFVQKSESSPKKQVSSRKRKLVAEDSKQ
;
A
#
# COMPACT_ATOMS: atom_id res chain seq x y z
N MET A 1 -11.46 2.70 -2.07
CA MET A 1 -11.08 4.12 -2.01
C MET A 1 -11.91 4.79 -0.93
N MET A 2 -11.36 5.77 -0.23
CA MET A 2 -12.06 6.55 0.80
C MET A 2 -11.86 8.03 0.54
N ARG A 3 -12.81 8.86 0.97
CA ARG A 3 -12.74 10.31 0.83
C ARG A 3 -12.09 10.93 2.06
N ARG A 4 -11.06 11.74 1.85
CA ARG A 4 -10.47 12.56 2.91
C ARG A 4 -11.51 13.52 3.49
N PRO A 5 -11.37 13.93 4.76
CA PRO A 5 -12.22 14.95 5.36
C PRO A 5 -12.34 16.20 4.46
N GLU A 6 -13.50 16.87 4.52
CA GLU A 6 -13.80 18.06 3.71
C GLU A 6 -12.89 19.28 4.02
N LYS A 7 -12.04 19.18 5.05
CA LYS A 7 -11.14 20.25 5.48
C LYS A 7 -9.73 19.72 5.70
N GLY A 8 -8.75 20.60 5.55
CA GLY A 8 -7.33 20.30 5.76
C GLY A 8 -6.56 20.02 4.48
N LEU A 9 -5.35 19.48 4.63
CA LEU A 9 -4.47 19.16 3.51
C LEU A 9 -5.06 18.00 2.67
N LEU A 10 -5.14 18.23 1.36
CA LEU A 10 -5.76 17.30 0.39
C LEU A 10 -7.25 17.01 0.68
N ALA A 11 -7.95 17.98 1.28
CA ALA A 11 -9.36 17.85 1.63
C ALA A 11 -10.23 17.35 0.48
N GLY A 12 -11.14 16.43 0.78
CA GLY A 12 -12.13 15.90 -0.16
C GLY A 12 -11.57 15.04 -1.29
N LEU A 13 -10.25 14.86 -1.41
CA LEU A 13 -9.64 13.93 -2.37
C LEU A 13 -9.89 12.48 -1.96
N LEU A 14 -9.89 11.61 -2.96
CA LEU A 14 -9.96 10.17 -2.78
C LEU A 14 -8.57 9.57 -2.57
N GLU A 15 -8.47 8.64 -1.64
CA GLU A 15 -7.25 7.91 -1.32
C GLU A 15 -7.49 6.43 -1.05
N PHE A 16 -6.40 5.65 -1.09
CA PHE A 16 -6.41 4.29 -0.60
C PHE A 16 -6.49 4.29 0.94
N PRO A 17 -7.17 3.31 1.56
CA PRO A 17 -7.06 3.10 3.00
C PRO A 17 -5.60 2.99 3.42
N SER A 18 -5.20 3.80 4.39
CA SER A 18 -3.84 3.82 4.91
C SER A 18 -3.87 4.02 6.42
N ILE A 19 -2.79 3.56 7.05
CA ILE A 19 -2.53 3.74 8.48
C ILE A 19 -1.13 4.29 8.65
N ILE A 20 -0.96 5.08 9.71
CA ILE A 20 0.34 5.56 10.14
C ILE A 20 0.75 4.68 11.31
N PHE A 21 1.94 4.10 11.23
CA PHE A 21 2.58 3.38 12.32
C PHE A 21 3.92 4.02 12.64
N SER A 22 4.42 3.76 13.84
CA SER A 22 5.73 4.21 14.28
C SER A 22 6.84 3.48 13.51
N GLU A 23 8.00 4.11 13.33
CA GLU A 23 9.14 3.52 12.60
C GLU A 23 9.69 2.25 13.28
N ASP A 24 9.49 2.11 14.59
CA ASP A 24 9.87 0.95 15.39
C ASP A 24 8.80 -0.15 15.44
N ALA A 25 7.64 0.05 14.82
CA ALA A 25 6.57 -0.93 14.81
C ALA A 25 7.03 -2.23 14.13
N SER A 26 6.90 -3.34 14.84
CA SER A 26 7.23 -4.66 14.31
C SER A 26 6.31 -5.03 13.14
N VAL A 27 6.77 -5.93 12.27
CA VAL A 27 5.97 -6.46 11.15
C VAL A 27 4.63 -7.03 11.64
N LYS A 28 4.61 -7.62 12.86
CA LYS A 28 3.40 -8.17 13.47
C LYS A 28 2.40 -7.06 13.84
N GLU A 29 2.88 -5.97 14.42
CA GLU A 29 2.05 -4.81 14.78
C GLU A 29 1.50 -4.11 13.54
N GLN A 30 2.32 -3.95 12.51
CA GLN A 30 1.89 -3.40 11.21
C GLN A 30 0.78 -4.27 10.60
N SER A 31 1.00 -5.60 10.52
CA SER A 31 0.02 -6.54 9.99
C SER A 31 -1.29 -6.54 10.78
N SER A 32 -1.20 -6.52 12.12
CA SER A 32 -2.37 -6.46 13.01
C SER A 32 -3.16 -5.16 12.84
N SER A 33 -2.47 -4.04 12.64
CA SER A 33 -3.12 -2.73 12.43
C SER A 33 -3.84 -2.68 11.09
N VAL A 34 -3.25 -3.25 10.03
CA VAL A 34 -3.93 -3.38 8.75
C VAL A 34 -5.18 -4.27 8.88
N ASP A 35 -5.08 -5.39 9.59
CA ASP A 35 -6.24 -6.28 9.82
C ASP A 35 -7.37 -5.58 10.56
N GLN A 36 -7.03 -4.73 11.53
CA GLN A 36 -8.01 -3.93 12.25
C GLN A 36 -8.74 -2.96 11.29
N VAL A 37 -8.01 -2.22 10.46
CA VAL A 37 -8.62 -1.29 9.50
C VAL A 37 -9.51 -2.01 8.50
N LEU A 38 -9.07 -3.18 8.00
CA LEU A 38 -9.90 -3.97 7.10
C LEU A 38 -11.21 -4.40 7.76
N ARG A 39 -11.18 -4.78 9.04
CA ARG A 39 -12.39 -5.10 9.82
C ARG A 39 -13.30 -3.88 10.02
N GLU A 40 -12.72 -2.71 10.34
CA GLU A 40 -13.47 -1.45 10.49
C GLU A 40 -14.15 -1.04 9.18
N LEU A 41 -13.48 -1.27 8.06
CA LEU A 41 -14.03 -1.09 6.71
C LEU A 41 -14.97 -2.22 6.28
N SER A 42 -15.20 -3.20 7.16
CA SER A 42 -16.05 -4.37 6.92
C SER A 42 -15.62 -5.18 5.68
N ILE A 43 -14.31 -5.19 5.41
CA ILE A 43 -13.65 -6.01 4.41
C ILE A 43 -13.25 -7.34 5.08
N PRO A 44 -13.83 -8.48 4.68
CA PRO A 44 -13.56 -9.73 5.38
C PRO A 44 -12.15 -10.26 5.06
N ILE A 45 -11.31 -10.36 6.09
CA ILE A 45 -9.89 -10.72 5.94
C ILE A 45 -9.64 -12.13 5.41
N ASN A 46 -10.63 -13.03 5.53
CA ASN A 46 -10.60 -14.40 5.05
C ASN A 46 -10.92 -14.54 3.55
N LEU A 47 -11.27 -13.44 2.88
CA LEU A 47 -11.67 -13.44 1.48
C LEU A 47 -10.58 -12.98 0.51
N PHE A 48 -9.37 -12.72 1.01
CA PHE A 48 -8.24 -12.38 0.18
C PHE A 48 -7.66 -13.62 -0.50
N SER A 49 -7.63 -13.62 -1.83
CA SER A 49 -6.92 -14.63 -2.63
C SER A 49 -5.41 -14.35 -2.66
N SER A 50 -4.99 -13.10 -2.42
CA SER A 50 -3.59 -12.73 -2.31
C SER A 50 -3.39 -11.54 -1.37
N ARG A 51 -2.32 -11.58 -0.59
CA ARG A 51 -1.83 -10.48 0.23
C ARG A 51 -0.31 -10.41 0.11
N LYS A 52 0.23 -9.28 -0.35
CA LYS A 52 1.66 -9.11 -0.57
C LYS A 52 2.12 -7.71 -0.24
N HIS A 53 3.20 -7.61 0.51
CA HIS A 53 4.01 -6.39 0.52
C HIS A 53 4.73 -6.27 -0.83
N ILE A 54 4.54 -5.14 -1.52
CA ILE A 54 5.11 -4.94 -2.86
C ILE A 54 6.22 -3.87 -2.91
N GLY A 55 6.38 -3.08 -1.85
CA GLY A 55 7.46 -2.11 -1.71
C GLY A 55 6.99 -0.77 -1.15
N GLU A 56 7.77 0.29 -1.42
CA GLU A 56 7.55 1.62 -0.87
C GLU A 56 7.43 2.69 -1.96
N VAL A 57 6.57 3.67 -1.72
CA VAL A 57 6.39 4.84 -2.58
C VAL A 57 6.65 6.09 -1.76
N ILE A 58 7.69 6.85 -2.12
CA ILE A 58 8.01 8.13 -1.50
C ILE A 58 7.24 9.24 -2.21
N HIS A 59 6.51 10.04 -1.42
CA HIS A 59 5.86 11.26 -1.87
C HIS A 59 6.36 12.44 -1.07
N ILE A 60 6.85 13.47 -1.77
CA ILE A 60 7.33 14.71 -1.19
C ILE A 60 6.40 15.83 -1.63
N PHE A 61 5.77 16.49 -0.67
CA PHE A 61 4.93 17.67 -0.87
C PHE A 61 5.57 18.88 -0.21
N SER A 62 6.19 19.78 -0.98
CA SER A 62 6.93 20.99 -0.54
C SER A 62 7.93 20.77 0.61
N HIS A 63 7.45 20.49 1.82
CA HIS A 63 8.22 20.25 3.04
C HIS A 63 7.82 18.96 3.80
N ILE A 64 6.85 18.20 3.29
CA ILE A 64 6.34 16.97 3.91
C ILE A 64 6.87 15.79 3.12
N HIS A 65 7.65 14.95 3.78
CA HIS A 65 8.17 13.71 3.23
C HIS A 65 7.34 12.55 3.78
N THR A 66 6.68 11.81 2.91
CA THR A 66 5.84 10.67 3.30
C THR A 66 6.29 9.44 2.54
N THR A 67 6.63 8.38 3.28
CA THR A 67 6.92 7.06 2.73
C THR A 67 5.70 6.18 2.91
N TYR A 68 5.09 5.76 1.80
CA TYR A 68 3.98 4.83 1.81
C TYR A 68 4.51 3.41 1.67
N ILE A 69 4.24 2.55 2.64
CA ILE A 69 4.46 1.10 2.55
C ILE A 69 3.24 0.50 1.86
N ILE A 70 3.45 -0.13 0.71
CA ILE A 70 2.35 -0.63 -0.12
C ILE A 70 2.13 -2.11 0.10
N GLU A 71 0.95 -2.43 0.61
CA GLU A 71 0.42 -3.78 0.68
C GLU A 71 -0.70 -3.95 -0.37
N HIS A 72 -0.54 -4.94 -1.24
CA HIS A 72 -1.52 -5.27 -2.26
C HIS A 72 -2.36 -6.48 -1.84
N LEU A 73 -3.68 -6.25 -1.79
CA LEU A 73 -4.69 -7.22 -1.40
C LEU A 73 -5.63 -7.49 -2.57
N VAL A 74 -5.83 -8.76 -2.91
CA VAL A 74 -6.76 -9.17 -3.98
C VAL A 74 -7.92 -9.93 -3.34
N VAL A 75 -9.14 -9.44 -3.55
CA VAL A 75 -10.39 -10.08 -3.07
C VAL A 75 -11.00 -10.89 -4.21
N ASP A 76 -11.57 -12.05 -3.90
CA ASP A 76 -12.29 -12.85 -4.90
C ASP A 76 -13.57 -12.12 -5.40
N LYS A 77 -13.84 -12.18 -6.70
CA LYS A 77 -15.00 -11.55 -7.35
C LYS A 77 -16.35 -12.10 -6.86
N SER A 78 -16.37 -13.29 -6.27
CA SER A 78 -17.58 -13.93 -5.69
C SER A 78 -18.10 -13.21 -4.43
N VAL A 79 -17.31 -12.30 -3.87
CA VAL A 79 -17.67 -11.55 -2.68
C VAL A 79 -18.58 -10.39 -3.06
N LYS A 80 -19.85 -10.46 -2.66
CA LYS A 80 -20.72 -9.28 -2.64
C LYS A 80 -20.14 -8.30 -1.63
N VAL A 81 -19.43 -7.29 -2.09
CA VAL A 81 -18.85 -6.24 -1.24
C VAL A 81 -19.92 -5.25 -0.74
N SER A 82 -21.16 -5.73 -0.55
CA SER A 82 -22.28 -4.99 0.03
C SER A 82 -22.08 -4.62 1.50
N HIS A 83 -20.97 -5.07 2.09
CA HIS A 83 -20.57 -4.77 3.47
C HIS A 83 -19.60 -3.60 3.57
N ALA A 84 -19.13 -3.00 2.48
CA ALA A 84 -18.31 -1.80 2.55
C ALA A 84 -19.02 -0.72 3.39
N SER A 85 -18.31 -0.13 4.37
CA SER A 85 -18.83 0.99 5.15
C SER A 85 -19.29 2.12 4.21
N LYS A 86 -20.17 3.02 4.67
CA LYS A 86 -20.67 4.16 3.86
C LYS A 86 -19.55 5.04 3.28
N GLU A 87 -18.33 4.92 3.80
CA GLU A 87 -17.16 5.74 3.46
C GLU A 87 -16.22 5.06 2.46
N LEU A 88 -16.42 3.76 2.17
CA LEU A 88 -15.60 2.99 1.24
C LEU A 88 -16.29 2.83 -0.11
N MET A 89 -15.62 3.27 -1.17
CA MET A 89 -16.06 3.11 -2.56
C MET A 89 -15.10 2.22 -3.35
N TRP A 90 -15.66 1.29 -4.10
CA TRP A 90 -14.93 0.53 -5.12
C TRP A 90 -14.95 1.33 -6.41
N LEU A 91 -13.79 1.47 -7.04
CA LEU A 91 -13.64 2.15 -8.31
C LEU A 91 -13.03 1.21 -9.33
N SER A 92 -13.48 1.30 -10.58
CA SER A 92 -12.75 0.78 -11.72
C SER A 92 -11.46 1.59 -11.94
N GLU A 93 -10.59 1.09 -12.82
CA GLU A 93 -9.37 1.84 -13.17
C GLU A 93 -9.73 3.16 -13.87
N GLU A 94 -10.71 3.16 -14.76
CA GLU A 94 -11.17 4.35 -15.48
C GLU A 94 -11.79 5.39 -14.53
N GLU A 95 -12.58 4.92 -13.56
CA GLU A 95 -13.14 5.78 -12.50
C GLU A 95 -12.02 6.35 -11.62
N PHE A 96 -10.99 5.58 -11.30
CA PHE A 96 -9.83 6.08 -10.57
C PHE A 96 -9.07 7.16 -11.34
N GLN A 97 -8.87 7.00 -12.66
CA GLN A 97 -8.14 7.99 -13.46
C GLN A 97 -8.88 9.33 -13.56
N SER A 98 -10.21 9.29 -13.59
CA SER A 98 -11.08 10.48 -13.61
C SER A 98 -11.38 11.05 -12.22
N ALA A 99 -11.16 10.27 -11.17
CA ALA A 99 -11.36 10.68 -9.79
C ALA A 99 -10.38 11.77 -9.32
N ALA A 100 -10.82 12.58 -8.36
CA ALA A 100 -10.00 13.55 -7.67
C ALA A 100 -9.06 12.85 -6.66
N VAL A 101 -7.97 12.26 -7.17
CA VAL A 101 -6.95 11.58 -6.37
C VAL A 101 -5.64 12.37 -6.37
N SER A 102 -4.87 12.27 -5.29
CA SER A 102 -3.56 12.93 -5.20
C SER A 102 -2.52 12.27 -6.12
N THR A 103 -1.46 13.01 -6.47
CA THR A 103 -0.35 12.47 -7.27
C THR A 103 0.33 11.28 -6.58
N ALA A 104 0.33 11.24 -5.24
CA ALA A 104 0.83 10.09 -4.47
C ALA A 104 0.02 8.83 -4.80
N MET A 105 -1.31 8.91 -4.77
CA MET A 105 -2.18 7.76 -5.05
C MET A 105 -2.03 7.28 -6.49
N LYS A 106 -1.85 8.20 -7.46
CA LYS A 106 -1.54 7.82 -8.85
C LYS A 106 -0.21 7.04 -8.94
N LYS A 107 0.82 7.45 -8.20
CA LYS A 107 2.09 6.72 -8.11
C LYS A 107 1.91 5.33 -7.50
N VAL A 108 1.07 5.21 -6.46
CA VAL A 108 0.76 3.92 -5.82
C VAL A 108 0.09 2.96 -6.81
N LEU A 109 -0.94 3.40 -7.54
CA LEU A 109 -1.60 2.53 -8.52
C LEU A 109 -0.62 2.07 -9.62
N ALA A 110 0.15 3.00 -10.18
CA ALA A 110 1.15 2.66 -11.21
C ALA A 110 2.21 1.66 -10.67
N PHE A 111 2.58 1.78 -9.39
CA PHE A 111 3.49 0.84 -8.73
C PHE A 111 2.90 -0.56 -8.59
N VAL A 112 1.62 -0.66 -8.20
CA VAL A 112 0.88 -1.93 -8.14
C VAL A 112 0.82 -2.59 -9.53
N GLN A 113 0.38 -1.86 -10.55
CA GLN A 113 0.26 -2.37 -11.94
C GLN A 113 1.60 -2.86 -12.50
N LYS A 114 2.69 -2.16 -12.19
CA LYS A 114 4.04 -2.59 -12.55
C LYS A 114 4.42 -3.90 -11.86
N SER A 115 4.04 -4.08 -10.60
CA SER A 115 4.32 -5.30 -9.82
C SER A 115 3.56 -6.53 -10.35
N GLU A 116 2.39 -6.33 -10.97
CA GLU A 116 1.60 -7.39 -11.58
C GLU A 116 2.11 -7.79 -12.97
N SER A 117 2.57 -6.80 -13.75
CA SER A 117 3.05 -7.01 -15.13
C SER A 117 4.49 -7.51 -15.23
N SER A 118 5.29 -7.37 -14.16
CA SER A 118 6.67 -7.86 -14.19
C SER A 118 6.75 -9.35 -13.84
N PRO A 119 7.37 -10.20 -14.69
CA PRO A 119 7.61 -11.60 -14.33
C PRO A 119 8.51 -11.63 -13.09
N LYS A 120 8.08 -12.42 -12.08
CA LYS A 120 8.74 -12.56 -10.78
C LYS A 120 10.26 -12.73 -10.94
N LYS A 121 11.04 -11.67 -10.75
CA LYS A 121 12.49 -11.82 -10.54
C LYS A 121 12.69 -12.31 -9.12
N GLN A 122 13.01 -13.61 -8.98
CA GLN A 122 13.62 -14.12 -7.76
C GLN A 122 14.85 -13.26 -7.47
N VAL A 123 14.81 -12.52 -6.36
CA VAL A 123 15.97 -11.77 -5.89
C VAL A 123 16.96 -12.80 -5.37
N SER A 124 17.99 -13.10 -6.16
CA SER A 124 19.15 -13.84 -5.69
C SER A 124 19.86 -12.98 -4.65
N SER A 125 20.04 -13.54 -3.45
CA SER A 125 20.80 -12.95 -2.38
C SER A 125 22.23 -12.67 -2.87
N ARG A 126 22.56 -11.38 -3.05
CA ARG A 126 23.95 -10.95 -3.26
C ARG A 126 24.75 -11.23 -2.00
N LYS A 127 25.39 -12.40 -1.99
CA LYS A 127 26.47 -12.83 -1.09
C LYS A 127 27.54 -11.73 -1.06
N ARG A 128 27.65 -10.98 0.04
CA ARG A 128 28.81 -10.09 0.27
C ARG A 128 30.05 -10.96 0.42
N LYS A 129 31.02 -10.74 -0.46
CA LYS A 129 32.34 -11.36 -0.46
C LYS A 129 33.15 -10.71 0.66
N LEU A 130 33.56 -11.50 1.66
CA LEU A 130 34.57 -11.11 2.65
C LEU A 130 35.87 -10.84 1.89
N VAL A 131 36.40 -9.62 2.01
CA VAL A 131 37.76 -9.29 1.55
C VAL A 131 38.68 -9.62 2.71
N ALA A 132 39.63 -10.53 2.47
CA ALA A 132 40.71 -10.84 3.39
C ALA A 132 41.71 -9.67 3.40
N GLU A 133 41.99 -9.13 4.58
CA GLU A 133 43.08 -8.17 4.78
C GLU A 133 44.35 -8.95 5.15
N ASP A 134 45.34 -8.82 4.28
CA ASP A 134 46.69 -9.38 4.36
C ASP A 134 47.46 -8.61 5.46
N SER A 135 47.70 -9.26 6.61
CA SER A 135 48.58 -8.72 7.64
C SER A 135 50.03 -9.04 7.29
N LYS A 136 50.76 -8.00 6.89
CA LYS A 136 52.21 -8.03 6.74
C LYS A 136 52.81 -7.11 7.79
N GLN A 137 53.35 -7.70 8.87
CA GLN A 137 54.48 -7.19 9.63
C GLN A 137 55.08 -8.31 10.47
#